data_AF-X1LU60-F1
#
_entry.id   AF-X1LU60-F1
#
_cell.length_a   1.000
_cell.length_b   1.000
_cell.length_c   1.000
_cell.angle_alpha   90.00
_cell.angle_beta   90.00
_cell.angle_gamma   90.00
#
_symmetry.space_group_name_H-M   'P 1'
#
loop_
_entity.id
_entity.type
_entity.pdbx_description
1 polymer ?
#
loop_
_entity_poly.entity_id
_entity_poly.type
_entity_poly.pdbx_seq_one_letter_code
_entity_poly.pdbx_strand_id
1 'polypeptide(L)'
;GTLKAVGTPEKQIWFTSDAEDPINGDWLGIVLGDTKNSEFNYVIVEFGELGIAQFDSEVVVSNSIIRWNNSEGLYAERSEPVFMYNILYGNGYHEIALEQYNENVQILYNIIRDGHYGVHCEKTTAYLEGNYFKNEEFAAITAGMESHIVVKRNKFENIGVGQKPPISIYAGSTAEIENNDFGEGNIPAPEFDYEDIKNFELGYVPGDLEDRYLYVYDEVDETRRTIKKIGQGLYFGWALVHAENNLWRFSLG
;
A
#
# COMPACT_ATOMS: atom_id res chain seq x y z
N GLY A 1 -19.78 -5.47 8.37
CA GLY A 1 -19.85 -6.95 8.42
C GLY A 1 -18.48 -7.51 8.70
N THR A 2 -18.33 -8.76 9.12
CA THR A 2 -17.01 -9.34 9.46
C THR A 2 -16.52 -10.28 8.36
N LEU A 3 -15.25 -10.13 7.97
CA LEU A 3 -14.56 -11.02 7.04
C LEU A 3 -13.35 -11.64 7.75
N LYS A 4 -13.31 -12.96 7.83
CA LYS A 4 -12.17 -13.72 8.34
C LYS A 4 -11.61 -14.58 7.23
N ALA A 5 -10.41 -14.24 6.77
CA ALA A 5 -9.65 -15.00 5.79
C ALA A 5 -8.39 -15.51 6.49
N VAL A 6 -8.44 -16.74 6.99
CA VAL A 6 -7.37 -17.35 7.79
C VAL A 6 -6.91 -18.63 7.09
N GLY A 7 -5.83 -18.53 6.33
CA GLY A 7 -5.15 -19.65 5.68
C GLY A 7 -4.12 -20.31 6.59
N THR A 8 -3.20 -21.06 5.97
CA THR A 8 -1.99 -21.61 6.62
C THR A 8 -0.78 -21.37 5.71
N PRO A 9 0.47 -21.56 6.19
CA PRO A 9 1.65 -21.40 5.34
C PRO A 9 1.60 -22.23 4.04
N GLU A 10 1.04 -23.44 4.10
CA GLU A 10 0.92 -24.36 2.95
C GLU A 10 -0.37 -24.17 2.15
N LYS A 11 -1.33 -23.38 2.67
CA LYS A 11 -2.66 -23.18 2.09
C LYS A 11 -3.10 -21.73 2.28
N GLN A 12 -2.37 -20.83 1.62
CA GLN A 12 -2.71 -19.42 1.59
C GLN A 12 -4.04 -19.20 0.85
N ILE A 13 -4.80 -18.18 1.26
CA ILE A 13 -6.05 -17.76 0.59
C ILE A 13 -5.73 -16.66 -0.41
N TRP A 14 -6.20 -16.79 -1.64
CA TRP A 14 -5.92 -15.82 -2.70
C TRP A 14 -7.11 -14.92 -2.99
N PHE A 15 -6.85 -13.61 -3.00
CA PHE A 15 -7.71 -12.58 -3.54
C PHE A 15 -6.98 -11.97 -4.74
N THR A 16 -7.45 -12.31 -5.94
CA THR A 16 -6.76 -12.02 -7.20
C THR A 16 -7.77 -11.84 -8.33
N SER A 17 -7.31 -11.34 -9.48
CA SER A 17 -8.09 -11.25 -10.72
C SER A 17 -8.37 -12.64 -11.30
N ASP A 18 -9.51 -12.82 -11.98
CA ASP A 18 -9.82 -14.03 -12.73
C ASP A 18 -9.41 -13.96 -14.22
N ALA A 19 -8.80 -12.85 -14.63
CA ALA A 19 -8.36 -12.62 -16.00
C ALA A 19 -7.23 -13.58 -16.41
N GLU A 20 -7.15 -13.90 -17.71
CA GLU A 20 -6.09 -14.72 -18.27
C GLU A 20 -4.72 -14.02 -18.26
N ASP A 21 -4.72 -12.69 -18.42
CA ASP A 21 -3.55 -11.79 -18.34
C ASP A 21 -3.88 -10.66 -17.35
N PRO A 22 -3.77 -10.91 -16.04
CA PRO A 22 -4.17 -9.97 -15.01
C PRO A 22 -3.27 -8.72 -15.00
N ILE A 23 -3.89 -7.56 -14.75
CA ILE A 23 -3.19 -6.28 -14.58
C ILE A 23 -3.58 -5.66 -13.23
N ASN A 24 -2.71 -4.79 -12.69
CA ASN A 24 -3.05 -3.96 -11.53
C ASN A 24 -4.37 -3.23 -11.75
N GLY A 25 -5.23 -3.15 -10.72
CA GLY A 25 -6.52 -2.47 -10.79
C GLY A 25 -7.65 -3.24 -11.48
N ASP A 26 -7.49 -4.54 -11.77
CA ASP A 26 -8.53 -5.41 -12.34
C ASP A 26 -9.80 -5.50 -11.49
N TRP A 27 -9.67 -5.26 -10.18
CA TRP A 27 -10.78 -5.23 -9.23
C TRP A 27 -10.54 -4.17 -8.16
N LEU A 28 -11.60 -3.76 -7.45
CA LEU A 28 -11.51 -2.62 -6.51
C LEU A 28 -10.52 -2.85 -5.35
N GLY A 29 -10.40 -4.10 -4.87
CA GLY A 29 -9.79 -4.40 -3.58
C GLY A 29 -10.79 -4.84 -2.53
N ILE A 30 -10.27 -5.14 -1.33
CA ILE A 30 -11.09 -5.48 -0.16
C ILE A 30 -11.34 -4.21 0.66
N VAL A 31 -12.60 -3.78 0.75
CA VAL A 31 -12.99 -2.59 1.51
C VAL A 31 -13.76 -2.99 2.77
N LEU A 32 -13.25 -2.56 3.92
CA LEU A 32 -13.78 -2.83 5.25
C LEU A 32 -14.23 -1.53 5.91
N GLY A 33 -15.41 -1.53 6.51
CA GLY A 33 -15.95 -0.40 7.24
C GLY A 33 -16.58 -0.83 8.54
N ASP A 34 -16.31 -0.09 9.62
CA ASP A 34 -16.89 -0.28 10.96
C ASP A 34 -16.78 -1.74 11.44
N THR A 35 -15.56 -2.30 11.39
CA THR A 35 -15.29 -3.68 11.84
C THR A 35 -14.12 -3.74 12.81
N LYS A 36 -14.29 -4.54 13.86
CA LYS A 36 -13.25 -4.80 14.88
C LYS A 36 -12.85 -6.27 14.98
N ASN A 37 -13.41 -7.10 14.11
CA ASN A 37 -13.30 -8.56 14.18
C ASN A 37 -12.86 -9.19 12.84
N SER A 38 -12.61 -8.36 11.82
CA SER A 38 -12.09 -8.86 10.55
C SER A 38 -10.60 -9.16 10.69
N GLU A 39 -10.15 -10.19 10.00
CA GLU A 39 -8.80 -10.73 10.14
C GLU A 39 -8.35 -11.36 8.83
N PHE A 40 -7.12 -11.07 8.45
CA PHE A 40 -6.44 -11.64 7.30
C PHE A 40 -5.13 -12.27 7.78
N ASN A 41 -5.01 -13.57 7.57
CA ASN A 41 -3.82 -14.32 7.94
C ASN A 41 -3.50 -15.35 6.87
N TYR A 42 -2.25 -15.41 6.41
CA TYR A 42 -1.84 -16.26 5.28
C TYR A 42 -2.69 -16.01 4.04
N VAL A 43 -2.84 -14.73 3.65
CA VAL A 43 -3.52 -14.35 2.41
C VAL A 43 -2.52 -13.83 1.37
N ILE A 44 -2.86 -13.95 0.10
CA ILE A 44 -2.24 -13.21 -0.99
C ILE A 44 -3.29 -12.27 -1.59
N VAL A 45 -2.99 -10.98 -1.67
CA VAL A 45 -3.87 -9.97 -2.26
C VAL A 45 -3.12 -9.24 -3.38
N GLU A 46 -3.64 -9.35 -4.60
CA GLU A 46 -2.97 -8.86 -5.80
C GLU A 46 -3.93 -8.36 -6.87
N PHE A 47 -3.42 -7.49 -7.76
CA PHE A 47 -4.11 -6.92 -8.90
C PHE A 47 -5.35 -6.05 -8.56
N GLY A 48 -5.49 -5.63 -7.31
CA GLY A 48 -6.55 -4.69 -6.90
C GLY A 48 -6.22 -3.24 -7.27
N GLU A 49 -7.20 -2.35 -7.20
CA GLU A 49 -6.96 -0.90 -7.19
C GLU A 49 -6.27 -0.53 -5.87
N LEU A 50 -6.87 -0.98 -4.77
CA LEU A 50 -6.29 -1.07 -3.43
C LEU A 50 -6.19 -2.56 -3.07
N GLY A 51 -5.23 -2.95 -2.22
CA GLY A 51 -5.19 -4.33 -1.70
C GLY A 51 -6.26 -4.56 -0.62
N ILE A 52 -5.98 -4.10 0.60
CA ILE A 52 -6.92 -4.13 1.72
C ILE A 52 -7.06 -2.72 2.30
N ALA A 53 -8.25 -2.16 2.21
CA ALA A 53 -8.61 -0.85 2.74
C ALA A 53 -9.56 -0.98 3.93
N GLN A 54 -9.28 -0.26 5.02
CA GLN A 54 -10.15 -0.23 6.20
C GLN A 54 -10.50 1.20 6.63
N PHE A 55 -11.74 1.39 7.03
CA PHE A 55 -12.29 2.67 7.48
C PHE A 55 -12.99 2.47 8.82
N ASP A 56 -12.67 3.29 9.81
CA ASP A 56 -13.30 3.23 11.13
C ASP A 56 -13.21 1.81 11.75
N SER A 57 -12.05 1.16 11.62
CA SER A 57 -11.89 -0.29 11.84
C SER A 57 -10.64 -0.66 12.64
N GLU A 58 -10.60 -1.90 13.13
CA GLU A 58 -9.49 -2.50 13.87
C GLU A 58 -9.16 -3.87 13.24
N VAL A 59 -8.51 -3.85 12.07
CA VAL A 59 -8.24 -5.07 11.29
C VAL A 59 -6.78 -5.50 11.44
N VAL A 60 -6.60 -6.78 11.71
CA VAL A 60 -5.28 -7.43 11.71
C VAL A 60 -5.01 -8.05 10.35
N VAL A 61 -3.86 -7.69 9.75
CA VAL A 61 -3.31 -8.36 8.56
C VAL A 61 -1.96 -8.95 8.94
N SER A 62 -1.83 -10.26 8.85
CA SER A 62 -0.63 -10.97 9.30
C SER A 62 -0.19 -12.10 8.38
N ASN A 63 1.10 -12.42 8.37
CA ASN A 63 1.68 -13.53 7.59
C ASN A 63 1.22 -13.57 6.12
N SER A 64 1.02 -12.40 5.51
CA SER A 64 0.34 -12.26 4.22
C SER A 64 1.23 -11.57 3.20
N ILE A 65 0.85 -11.70 1.93
CA ILE A 65 1.55 -11.11 0.80
C ILE A 65 0.62 -10.12 0.11
N ILE A 66 1.04 -8.87 0.01
CA ILE A 66 0.25 -7.79 -0.62
C ILE A 66 1.09 -7.20 -1.74
N ARG A 67 0.66 -7.33 -2.98
CA ARG A 67 1.49 -6.96 -4.13
C ARG A 67 0.70 -6.50 -5.34
N TRP A 68 1.35 -5.73 -6.22
CA TRP A 68 0.83 -5.44 -7.55
C TRP A 68 -0.56 -4.80 -7.56
N ASN A 69 -0.92 -4.11 -6.48
CA ASN A 69 -2.11 -3.29 -6.43
C ASN A 69 -1.78 -1.93 -7.06
N ASN A 70 -2.76 -1.35 -7.75
CA ASN A 70 -2.54 -0.16 -8.57
C ASN A 70 -2.12 1.07 -7.76
N SER A 71 -2.64 1.21 -6.55
CA SER A 71 -2.32 2.31 -5.65
C SER A 71 -1.71 1.76 -4.37
N GLU A 72 -2.51 1.61 -3.32
CA GLU A 72 -2.03 1.21 -2.00
C GLU A 72 -2.17 -0.29 -1.77
N GLY A 73 -1.12 -0.91 -1.23
CA GLY A 73 -1.19 -2.29 -0.77
C GLY A 73 -2.15 -2.41 0.41
N LEU A 74 -1.82 -1.75 1.52
CA LEU A 74 -2.68 -1.63 2.70
C LEU A 74 -3.07 -0.17 2.93
N TYR A 75 -4.35 0.08 3.16
CA TYR A 75 -4.89 1.42 3.40
C TYR A 75 -5.71 1.48 4.68
N ALA A 76 -5.58 2.58 5.43
CA ALA A 76 -6.43 2.81 6.61
C ALA A 76 -6.79 4.29 6.83
N GLU A 77 -8.04 4.52 7.24
CA GLU A 77 -8.52 5.79 7.80
C GLU A 77 -9.29 5.60 9.10
N ARG A 78 -9.11 6.54 10.04
CA ARG A 78 -9.81 6.55 11.35
C ARG A 78 -9.79 5.19 12.05
N SER A 79 -8.68 4.46 11.92
CA SER A 79 -8.58 3.05 12.26
C SER A 79 -7.42 2.78 13.22
N GLU A 80 -7.42 1.58 13.81
CA GLU A 80 -6.33 1.05 14.63
C GLU A 80 -5.75 -0.26 14.04
N PRO A 81 -5.17 -0.21 12.82
CA PRO A 81 -4.61 -1.39 12.15
C PRO A 81 -3.44 -2.03 12.89
N VAL A 82 -3.35 -3.35 12.73
CA VAL A 82 -2.14 -4.12 13.06
C VAL A 82 -1.68 -4.89 11.82
N PHE A 83 -0.49 -4.53 11.32
CA PHE A 83 0.14 -5.16 10.17
C PHE A 83 1.44 -5.83 10.60
N MET A 84 1.48 -7.16 10.61
CA MET A 84 2.66 -7.89 11.10
C MET A 84 3.09 -9.09 10.26
N TYR A 85 4.41 -9.32 10.18
CA TYR A 85 4.99 -10.48 9.50
C TYR A 85 4.53 -10.63 8.04
N ASN A 86 4.23 -9.53 7.35
CA ASN A 86 3.80 -9.55 5.96
C ASN A 86 4.98 -9.30 4.99
N ILE A 87 4.83 -9.74 3.74
CA ILE A 87 5.63 -9.25 2.62
C ILE A 87 4.76 -8.29 1.81
N LEU A 88 5.18 -7.04 1.70
CA LEU A 88 4.55 -6.04 0.83
C LEU A 88 5.55 -5.62 -0.23
N TYR A 89 5.16 -5.69 -1.50
CA TYR A 89 6.02 -5.25 -2.60
C TYR A 89 5.30 -4.91 -3.89
N GLY A 90 5.89 -4.00 -4.67
CA GLY A 90 5.44 -3.67 -6.01
C GLY A 90 4.00 -3.16 -6.04
N ASN A 91 3.53 -2.49 -4.99
CA ASN A 91 2.29 -1.72 -5.02
C ASN A 91 2.58 -0.31 -5.56
N GLY A 92 1.61 0.28 -6.25
CA GLY A 92 1.86 1.40 -7.15
C GLY A 92 2.15 2.76 -6.53
N TYR A 93 1.70 3.02 -5.31
CA TYR A 93 2.02 4.28 -4.64
C TYR A 93 2.69 4.05 -3.29
N HIS A 94 1.98 3.44 -2.35
CA HIS A 94 2.54 3.00 -1.09
C HIS A 94 2.28 1.52 -0.84
N GLU A 95 3.24 0.88 -0.19
CA GLU A 95 3.02 -0.44 0.39
C GLU A 95 1.98 -0.36 1.53
N ILE A 96 2.06 0.70 2.34
CA ILE A 96 1.10 1.03 3.40
C ILE A 96 0.81 2.53 3.42
N ALA A 97 -0.46 2.92 3.26
CA ALA A 97 -0.94 4.28 3.42
C ALA A 97 -1.88 4.40 4.64
N LEU A 98 -1.56 5.31 5.55
CA LEU A 98 -2.31 5.59 6.77
C LEU A 98 -2.74 7.05 6.73
N GLU A 99 -3.97 7.30 6.31
CA GLU A 99 -4.49 8.64 6.14
C GLU A 99 -5.56 8.98 7.18
N GLN A 100 -5.67 10.25 7.54
CA GLN A 100 -6.79 10.79 8.32
C GLN A 100 -7.11 10.06 9.65
N TYR A 101 -6.36 10.38 10.70
CA TYR A 101 -6.70 10.08 12.11
C TYR A 101 -6.59 8.60 12.50
N ASN A 102 -5.54 7.90 12.07
CA ASN A 102 -5.26 6.56 12.60
C ASN A 102 -4.54 6.63 13.95
N GLU A 103 -4.96 5.79 14.90
CA GLU A 103 -4.40 5.74 16.25
C GLU A 103 -3.91 4.32 16.56
N ASN A 104 -3.00 4.18 17.52
CA ASN A 104 -2.46 2.89 17.98
C ASN A 104 -1.91 1.96 16.89
N VAL A 105 -1.56 2.48 15.70
CA VAL A 105 -1.15 1.66 14.56
C VAL A 105 0.11 0.87 14.88
N GLN A 106 0.11 -0.43 14.57
CA GLN A 106 1.26 -1.31 14.73
C GLN A 106 1.73 -1.84 13.37
N ILE A 107 2.99 -1.60 13.01
CA ILE A 107 3.62 -2.14 11.80
C ILE A 107 4.87 -2.91 12.25
N LEU A 108 4.77 -4.24 12.31
CA LEU A 108 5.74 -5.08 13.03
C LEU A 108 6.33 -6.19 12.15
N TYR A 109 7.64 -6.28 12.07
CA TYR A 109 8.34 -7.41 11.44
C TYR A 109 7.92 -7.71 9.99
N ASN A 110 7.53 -6.69 9.23
CA ASN A 110 7.19 -6.83 7.81
C ASN A 110 8.45 -6.73 6.94
N ILE A 111 8.42 -7.36 5.77
CA ILE A 111 9.33 -7.07 4.66
C ILE A 111 8.57 -6.17 3.69
N ILE A 112 9.08 -4.95 3.47
CA ILE A 112 8.49 -3.92 2.62
C ILE A 112 9.54 -3.59 1.56
N ARG A 113 9.28 -3.91 0.30
CA ARG A 113 10.34 -3.83 -0.72
C ARG A 113 9.87 -3.54 -2.12
N ASP A 114 10.81 -3.11 -2.95
CA ASP A 114 10.66 -3.04 -4.40
C ASP A 114 9.40 -2.26 -4.84
N GLY A 115 9.01 -1.24 -4.07
CA GLY A 115 7.93 -0.29 -4.35
C GLY A 115 8.45 1.14 -4.51
N HIS A 116 7.52 2.08 -4.70
CA HIS A 116 7.86 3.51 -4.76
C HIS A 116 8.03 4.10 -3.35
N TYR A 117 7.06 3.88 -2.47
CA TYR A 117 7.10 4.29 -1.07
C TYR A 117 6.69 3.15 -0.15
N GLY A 118 7.38 3.03 1.00
CA GLY A 118 7.04 2.02 2.00
C GLY A 118 5.79 2.37 2.80
N VAL A 119 5.94 3.19 3.84
CA VAL A 119 4.87 3.61 4.75
C VAL A 119 4.63 5.11 4.68
N HIS A 120 3.39 5.50 4.43
CA HIS A 120 2.94 6.88 4.50
C HIS A 120 1.99 7.10 5.69
N CYS A 121 2.28 8.12 6.49
CA CYS A 121 1.49 8.50 7.65
C CYS A 121 1.02 9.95 7.51
N GLU A 122 -0.29 10.17 7.50
CA GLU A 122 -0.91 11.47 7.67
C GLU A 122 -1.86 11.45 8.86
N LYS A 123 -1.68 12.42 9.77
CA LYS A 123 -2.47 12.53 10.99
C LYS A 123 -2.57 11.19 11.74
N THR A 124 -1.45 10.53 11.90
CA THR A 124 -1.38 9.13 12.34
C THR A 124 -0.45 8.98 13.54
N THR A 125 -0.84 8.16 14.51
CA THR A 125 0.04 7.67 15.59
C THR A 125 0.42 6.23 15.33
N ALA A 126 1.70 5.94 15.08
CA ALA A 126 2.16 4.62 14.66
C ALA A 126 3.44 4.15 15.38
N TYR A 127 3.51 2.85 15.66
CA TYR A 127 4.69 2.16 16.16
C TYR A 127 5.19 1.18 15.10
N LEU A 128 6.42 1.41 14.62
CA LEU A 128 7.07 0.65 13.56
C LEU A 128 8.31 -0.04 14.13
N GLU A 129 8.29 -1.37 14.19
CA GLU A 129 9.39 -2.15 14.77
C GLU A 129 9.75 -3.40 13.98
N GLY A 130 11.05 -3.67 13.83
CA GLY A 130 11.54 -4.94 13.29
C GLY A 130 11.30 -5.12 11.80
N ASN A 131 10.80 -4.10 11.10
CA ASN A 131 10.52 -4.18 9.67
C ASN A 131 11.82 -4.10 8.86
N TYR A 132 11.81 -4.68 7.67
CA TYR A 132 12.88 -4.59 6.69
C TYR A 132 12.36 -3.85 5.45
N PHE A 133 12.85 -2.64 5.26
CA PHE A 133 12.64 -1.82 4.07
C PHE A 133 13.78 -2.04 3.09
N LYS A 134 13.47 -2.36 1.82
CA LYS A 134 14.48 -2.66 0.82
C LYS A 134 14.09 -2.13 -0.57
N ASN A 135 14.99 -1.44 -1.26
CA ASN A 135 14.77 -1.04 -2.67
C ASN A 135 13.53 -0.15 -2.88
N GLU A 136 13.15 0.66 -1.90
CA GLU A 136 12.11 1.68 -2.11
C GLU A 136 12.69 2.83 -2.93
N GLU A 137 11.99 3.23 -4.00
CA GLU A 137 12.46 4.30 -4.90
C GLU A 137 12.61 5.64 -4.16
N PHE A 138 11.66 5.94 -3.27
CA PHE A 138 11.63 7.16 -2.49
C PHE A 138 11.90 6.89 -0.99
N ALA A 139 11.24 7.63 -0.11
CA ALA A 139 11.39 7.43 1.33
C ALA A 139 10.64 6.17 1.78
N ALA A 140 11.30 5.33 2.56
CA ALA A 140 10.69 4.14 3.16
C ALA A 140 9.60 4.49 4.19
N ILE A 141 9.76 5.59 4.92
CA ILE A 141 8.76 6.07 5.88
C ILE A 141 8.57 7.58 5.70
N THR A 142 7.33 8.02 5.61
CA THR A 142 6.97 9.45 5.64
C THR A 142 5.93 9.73 6.71
N ALA A 143 6.04 10.88 7.38
CA ALA A 143 5.09 11.30 8.41
C ALA A 143 4.73 12.78 8.29
N GLY A 144 3.45 13.07 8.04
CA GLY A 144 2.90 14.40 7.84
C GLY A 144 1.62 14.66 8.63
N MET A 145 1.12 15.89 8.53
CA MET A 145 -0.15 16.32 9.11
C MET A 145 -0.33 15.98 10.61
N GLU A 146 0.64 16.38 11.46
CA GLU A 146 0.56 16.16 12.92
C GLU A 146 0.70 14.67 13.32
N SER A 147 1.42 13.88 12.54
CA SER A 147 1.70 12.48 12.87
C SER A 147 2.70 12.34 14.02
N HIS A 148 2.60 11.25 14.77
CA HIS A 148 3.51 10.88 15.86
C HIS A 148 3.96 9.44 15.63
N ILE A 149 5.18 9.25 15.14
CA ILE A 149 5.68 7.92 14.84
C ILE A 149 6.80 7.49 15.78
N VAL A 150 6.88 6.20 16.05
CA VAL A 150 8.00 5.59 16.76
C VAL A 150 8.59 4.54 15.84
N VAL A 151 9.86 4.67 15.50
CA VAL A 151 10.56 3.82 14.53
C VAL A 151 11.77 3.20 15.21
N LYS A 152 11.67 1.93 15.62
CA LYS A 152 12.72 1.25 16.37
C LYS A 152 13.12 -0.07 15.74
N ARG A 153 14.42 -0.39 15.75
CA ARG A 153 14.91 -1.73 15.34
C ARG A 153 14.48 -2.16 13.94
N ASN A 154 14.30 -1.23 13.02
CA ASN A 154 14.02 -1.53 11.60
C ASN A 154 15.33 -1.56 10.80
N LYS A 155 15.32 -2.33 9.72
CA LYS A 155 16.39 -2.43 8.74
C LYS A 155 16.00 -1.66 7.47
N PHE A 156 16.91 -0.86 6.94
CA PHE A 156 16.76 -0.10 5.70
C PHE A 156 17.93 -0.44 4.78
N GLU A 157 17.63 -0.82 3.54
CA GLU A 157 18.63 -1.16 2.53
C GLU A 157 18.23 -0.56 1.18
N ASN A 158 19.16 0.14 0.54
CA ASN A 158 18.95 0.71 -0.80
C ASN A 158 17.66 1.55 -0.92
N ILE A 159 17.47 2.51 -0.01
CA ILE A 159 16.31 3.39 0.02
C ILE A 159 16.65 4.72 -0.63
N GLY A 160 15.77 5.22 -1.51
CA GLY A 160 15.81 6.62 -1.94
C GLY A 160 17.03 6.98 -2.78
N VAL A 161 17.48 6.10 -3.70
CA VAL A 161 18.72 6.31 -4.49
C VAL A 161 18.71 7.69 -5.17
N GLY A 162 19.43 8.64 -4.57
CA GLY A 162 19.60 10.01 -5.07
C GLY A 162 18.61 11.05 -4.54
N GLN A 163 17.51 10.68 -3.85
CA GLN A 163 16.52 11.63 -3.34
C GLN A 163 15.89 11.20 -2.00
N LYS A 164 16.12 12.04 -0.97
CA LYS A 164 15.56 12.02 0.41
C LYS A 164 16.12 10.95 1.36
N PRO A 165 16.15 11.22 2.69
CA PRO A 165 16.51 10.23 3.70
C PRO A 165 15.47 9.10 3.77
N PRO A 166 15.84 7.89 4.27
CA PRO A 166 14.92 6.76 4.42
C PRO A 166 13.66 7.07 5.23
N ILE A 167 13.76 8.00 6.19
CA ILE A 167 12.65 8.47 7.02
C ILE A 167 12.52 9.98 6.82
N SER A 168 11.34 10.44 6.40
CA SER A 168 11.04 11.86 6.16
C SER A 168 9.90 12.33 7.07
N ILE A 169 10.21 13.26 7.98
CA ILE A 169 9.24 13.84 8.92
C ILE A 169 8.91 15.26 8.49
N TYR A 170 7.65 15.52 8.17
CA TYR A 170 7.16 16.82 7.72
C TYR A 170 6.72 17.70 8.89
N ALA A 171 6.64 19.00 8.63
CA ALA A 171 6.32 20.01 9.65
C ALA A 171 5.04 19.67 10.43
N GLY A 172 5.09 19.83 11.75
CA GLY A 172 4.00 19.51 12.66
C GLY A 172 3.99 18.06 13.16
N SER A 173 4.75 17.16 12.53
CA SER A 173 4.86 15.75 12.95
C SER A 173 6.11 15.51 13.81
N THR A 174 6.10 14.42 14.57
CA THR A 174 7.20 14.03 15.47
C THR A 174 7.59 12.57 15.24
N ALA A 175 8.86 12.25 15.55
CA ALA A 175 9.36 10.89 15.47
C ALA A 175 10.32 10.56 16.61
N GLU A 176 10.17 9.39 17.21
CA GLU A 176 11.21 8.73 18.01
C GLU A 176 11.92 7.70 17.15
N ILE A 177 13.21 7.89 16.86
CA ILE A 177 13.98 7.01 15.95
C ILE A 177 15.16 6.42 16.72
N GLU A 178 15.14 5.12 16.98
CA GLU A 178 16.14 4.46 17.84
C GLU A 178 16.55 3.09 17.32
N ASN A 179 17.86 2.79 17.38
CA ASN A 179 18.40 1.45 17.10
C ASN A 179 17.99 0.85 15.75
N ASN A 180 17.84 1.67 14.70
CA ASN A 180 17.60 1.18 13.34
C ASN A 180 18.94 0.90 12.63
N ASP A 181 18.91 0.02 11.63
CA ASP A 181 20.02 -0.33 10.73
C ASP A 181 19.77 0.35 9.38
N PHE A 182 20.61 1.31 8.99
CA PHE A 182 20.51 2.06 7.74
C PHE A 182 21.50 1.57 6.67
N GLY A 183 21.85 0.28 6.73
CA GLY A 183 22.75 -0.39 5.78
C GLY A 183 24.03 -0.93 6.43
N GLU A 184 24.13 -0.91 7.76
CA GLU A 184 25.26 -1.48 8.50
C GLU A 184 25.20 -3.01 8.62
N GLY A 185 24.02 -3.61 8.49
CA GLY A 185 23.85 -5.07 8.54
C GLY A 185 23.72 -5.64 9.95
N ASN A 186 23.43 -4.80 10.96
CA ASN A 186 23.35 -5.21 12.37
C ASN A 186 22.01 -5.82 12.76
N ILE A 187 20.96 -5.56 11.96
CA ILE A 187 19.62 -6.13 12.18
C ILE A 187 19.38 -7.16 11.08
N PRO A 188 19.01 -8.41 11.43
CA PRO A 188 18.64 -9.41 10.43
C PRO A 188 17.30 -9.06 9.78
N ALA A 189 17.09 -9.51 8.54
CA ALA A 189 15.76 -9.48 7.94
C ALA A 189 14.81 -10.43 8.70
N PRO A 190 13.51 -10.13 8.76
CA PRO A 190 12.50 -11.09 9.22
C PRO A 190 12.56 -12.39 8.39
N GLU A 191 12.34 -13.52 9.06
CA GLU A 191 12.18 -14.84 8.42
C GLU A 191 10.74 -15.29 8.63
N PHE A 192 10.12 -15.80 7.56
CA PHE A 192 8.72 -16.20 7.55
C PHE A 192 8.59 -17.70 7.28
N ASP A 193 7.52 -18.30 7.79
CA ASP A 193 7.20 -19.73 7.63
C ASP A 193 6.40 -20.04 6.36
N TYR A 194 6.06 -19.02 5.57
CA TYR A 194 5.31 -19.12 4.33
C TYR A 194 6.15 -18.68 3.12
N GLU A 195 5.79 -19.21 1.95
CA GLU A 195 6.47 -18.89 0.69
C GLU A 195 5.71 -17.83 -0.12
N ASP A 196 6.46 -17.12 -0.96
CA ASP A 196 5.92 -16.19 -1.96
C ASP A 196 5.47 -16.95 -3.22
N ILE A 197 4.27 -17.54 -3.15
CA ILE A 197 3.69 -18.31 -4.26
C ILE A 197 3.12 -17.36 -5.32
N LYS A 198 3.47 -17.63 -6.59
CA LYS A 198 3.09 -16.83 -7.77
C LYS A 198 2.53 -17.71 -8.87
N ASN A 199 1.38 -17.31 -9.41
CA ASN A 199 0.82 -17.88 -10.63
C ASN A 199 0.99 -16.92 -11.82
N PHE A 200 1.28 -15.65 -11.52
CA PHE A 200 1.58 -14.59 -12.46
C PHE A 200 2.66 -13.69 -11.83
N GLU A 201 3.41 -12.96 -12.65
CA GLU A 201 4.37 -11.94 -12.21
C GLU A 201 4.05 -10.63 -12.96
N LEU A 202 3.66 -9.59 -12.22
CA LEU A 202 3.50 -8.27 -12.82
C LEU A 202 4.89 -7.75 -13.20
N GLY A 203 5.18 -7.69 -14.50
CA GLY A 203 6.51 -7.39 -15.03
C GLY A 203 6.98 -5.93 -14.88
N TYR A 204 6.30 -5.14 -14.04
CA TYR A 204 6.53 -3.72 -13.77
C TYR A 204 5.96 -3.38 -12.37
N VAL A 205 6.39 -2.27 -11.78
CA VAL A 205 5.70 -1.70 -10.61
C VAL A 205 4.60 -0.76 -11.12
N PRO A 206 3.34 -0.90 -10.66
CA PRO A 206 2.28 0.03 -11.04
C PRO A 206 2.71 1.49 -10.87
N GLY A 207 2.35 2.37 -11.80
CA GLY A 207 2.86 3.74 -11.89
C GLY A 207 4.18 3.92 -12.65
N ASP A 208 4.92 2.86 -12.96
CA ASP A 208 6.10 2.91 -13.84
C ASP A 208 5.71 3.18 -15.31
N LEU A 209 6.71 3.46 -16.17
CA LEU A 209 6.49 3.73 -17.60
C LEU A 209 5.85 2.54 -18.34
N GLU A 210 6.09 1.33 -17.84
CA GLU A 210 5.60 0.07 -18.36
C GLU A 210 4.18 -0.28 -17.86
N ASP A 211 3.60 0.54 -16.97
CA ASP A 211 2.27 0.29 -16.40
C ASP A 211 1.19 0.24 -17.49
N ARG A 212 0.41 -0.86 -17.45
CA ARG A 212 -0.65 -1.16 -18.41
C ARG A 212 -2.03 -0.79 -17.89
N TYR A 213 -2.16 -0.31 -16.65
CA TYR A 213 -3.45 0.13 -16.14
C TYR A 213 -3.95 1.35 -16.93
N LEU A 214 -5.18 1.24 -17.41
CA LEU A 214 -5.78 2.00 -18.52
C LEU A 214 -5.97 3.52 -18.28
N TYR A 215 -5.27 4.15 -17.34
CA TYR A 215 -5.30 5.60 -17.16
C TYR A 215 -4.54 6.38 -18.25
N VAL A 216 -3.91 5.69 -19.21
CA VAL A 216 -3.58 6.28 -20.50
C VAL A 216 -4.84 6.32 -21.35
N TYR A 217 -5.59 7.41 -21.26
CA TYR A 217 -6.56 7.74 -22.32
C TYR A 217 -5.80 7.75 -23.65
N ASP A 218 -6.24 6.96 -24.63
CA ASP A 218 -5.82 7.16 -26.01
C ASP A 218 -5.94 8.65 -26.36
N GLU A 219 -4.98 9.21 -27.11
CA GLU A 219 -5.09 10.60 -27.61
C GLU A 219 -6.44 10.82 -28.33
N VAL A 220 -7.05 9.74 -28.84
CA VAL A 220 -8.39 9.69 -29.42
C VAL A 220 -9.13 8.44 -28.94
N ASP A 221 -9.97 8.58 -27.90
CA ASP A 221 -11.02 7.60 -27.55
C ASP A 221 -12.36 8.06 -28.17
N GLU A 222 -12.86 7.34 -29.17
CA GLU A 222 -14.12 7.66 -29.86
C GLU A 222 -15.38 7.30 -29.04
N THR A 223 -15.22 6.56 -27.94
CA THR A 223 -16.33 6.11 -27.07
C THR A 223 -16.53 7.00 -25.85
N ARG A 224 -15.49 7.75 -25.43
CA ARG A 224 -15.51 8.59 -24.24
C ARG A 224 -14.84 9.93 -24.51
N ARG A 225 -15.64 11.00 -24.53
CA ARG A 225 -15.10 12.37 -24.66
C ARG A 225 -14.74 12.92 -23.28
N THR A 226 -13.45 12.96 -22.95
CA THR A 226 -12.96 13.78 -21.84
C THR A 226 -13.26 15.25 -22.13
N ILE A 227 -14.25 15.83 -21.42
CA ILE A 227 -14.77 17.17 -21.74
C ILE A 227 -13.80 18.26 -21.31
N LYS A 228 -13.06 18.05 -20.20
CA LYS A 228 -12.08 18.99 -19.68
C LYS A 228 -11.18 18.34 -18.64
N LYS A 229 -9.86 18.52 -18.76
CA LYS A 229 -8.90 18.30 -17.67
C LYS A 229 -8.71 19.64 -16.94
N ILE A 230 -8.90 19.68 -15.62
CA ILE A 230 -8.72 20.90 -14.82
C ILE A 230 -7.60 20.65 -13.81
N GLY A 231 -6.43 21.24 -14.02
CA GLY A 231 -5.28 21.18 -13.12
C GLY A 231 -3.96 21.00 -13.86
N GLN A 232 -2.87 21.57 -13.33
CA GLN A 232 -1.51 21.44 -13.87
C GLN A 232 -0.69 20.61 -12.88
N GLY A 233 -0.08 19.51 -13.35
CA GLY A 233 0.74 18.64 -12.49
C GLY A 233 -0.03 17.81 -11.46
N LEU A 234 -1.30 17.47 -11.75
CA LEU A 234 -2.09 16.61 -10.86
C LEU A 234 -1.68 15.14 -11.06
N TYR A 235 -1.05 14.57 -10.04
CA TYR A 235 -1.17 13.15 -9.71
C TYR A 235 -2.36 13.05 -8.73
N PHE A 236 -3.29 12.12 -8.95
CA PHE A 236 -4.69 12.10 -8.46
C PHE A 236 -5.66 13.03 -9.24
N GLY A 237 -6.08 12.56 -10.41
CA GLY A 237 -7.10 13.21 -11.22
C GLY A 237 -8.48 12.57 -11.01
N TRP A 238 -9.44 13.32 -10.48
CA TRP A 238 -10.85 12.97 -10.68
C TRP A 238 -11.23 13.36 -12.12
N ALA A 239 -11.94 12.47 -12.80
CA ALA A 239 -12.50 12.74 -14.13
C ALA A 239 -14.03 12.86 -14.04
N LEU A 240 -14.56 13.83 -14.77
CA LEU A 240 -15.99 13.95 -15.01
C LEU A 240 -16.25 13.52 -16.45
N VAL A 241 -16.91 12.37 -16.62
CA VAL A 241 -17.21 11.80 -17.93
C VAL A 241 -18.71 11.91 -18.19
N HIS A 242 -19.09 12.32 -19.39
CA HIS A 242 -20.48 12.28 -19.84
C HIS A 242 -20.64 11.15 -20.85
N ALA A 243 -21.45 10.15 -20.51
CA ALA A 243 -21.74 9.01 -21.36
C ALA A 243 -23.19 8.56 -21.12
N GLU A 244 -23.89 8.17 -22.19
CA GLU A 244 -25.25 7.64 -22.14
C GLU A 244 -26.27 8.55 -21.40
N ASN A 245 -26.18 9.86 -21.60
CA ASN A 245 -26.96 10.90 -20.91
C ASN A 245 -26.77 10.95 -19.39
N ASN A 246 -25.74 10.29 -18.85
CA ASN A 246 -25.39 10.33 -17.44
C ASN A 246 -24.06 11.07 -17.23
N LEU A 247 -23.93 11.67 -16.04
CA LEU A 247 -22.70 12.29 -15.57
C LEU A 247 -22.02 11.30 -14.62
N TRP A 248 -20.84 10.84 -15.01
CA TRP A 248 -20.05 9.88 -14.24
C TRP A 248 -18.94 10.63 -13.51
N ARG A 249 -18.93 10.50 -12.18
CA ARG A 249 -17.82 10.95 -11.33
C ARG A 249 -16.90 9.77 -11.10
N PHE A 250 -15.68 9.85 -11.58
CA PHE A 250 -14.60 9.04 -11.03
C PHE A 250 -14.09 9.72 -9.77
N SER A 251 -14.42 9.14 -8.62
CA SER A 251 -13.72 9.42 -7.38
C SER A 251 -12.55 8.46 -7.33
N LEU A 252 -11.34 8.99 -7.23
CA LEU A 252 -10.41 8.35 -6.30
C LEU A 252 -10.95 8.72 -4.91
N GLY A 253 -10.90 7.77 -3.98
CA GLY A 253 -11.26 7.99 -2.57
C GLY A 253 -10.62 9.26 -2.04
#